data_AF-A0A3M1PSS7-F1
#
_entry.id   AF-A0A3M1PSS7-F1
#
_cell.length_a   1.000
_cell.length_b   1.000
_cell.length_c   1.000
_cell.angle_alpha   90.00
_cell.angle_beta   90.00
_cell.angle_gamma   90.00
#
_symmetry.space_group_name_H-M   'P 1'
#
loop_
_entity.id
_entity.type
_entity.pdbx_description
1 polymer ?
#
loop_
_entity_poly.entity_id
_entity_poly.type
_entity_poly.pdbx_seq_one_letter_code
_entity_poly.pdbx_strand_id
1 'polypeptide(L)'
;MVKAKMLKSSAWASLLPALGAIALGGCSISSVPDSAAELPVSQPPAPTVGQAIAPESAEISVADRAAIRQLGVPLVVPTDLPPETYLSDVVVESAPDFGQGYTLYYRYFLPEMATATCFQVEYADGGFGGPVPPNSQPITAPAIAQPGQNYSLYWAGDDSPNEDSPFLANAVFSDWIEVPGVPGGYRLSSGLIESERVRACNWIDPDSAARIVSSLSQVEP
;
A
#
# COMPACT_ATOMS: atom_id res chain seq x y z
N MET A 1 37.80 -10.51 25.90
CA MET A 1 38.32 -9.13 26.02
C MET A 1 39.19 -8.80 24.82
N VAL A 2 38.65 -8.11 23.82
CA VAL A 2 39.45 -7.52 22.73
C VAL A 2 38.91 -6.10 22.53
N LYS A 3 39.74 -5.12 22.86
CA LYS A 3 39.51 -3.68 22.62
C LYS A 3 39.87 -3.38 21.17
N ALA A 4 38.93 -2.85 20.40
CA ALA A 4 39.23 -2.13 19.16
C ALA A 4 38.92 -0.65 19.38
N LYS A 5 39.90 0.19 19.05
CA LYS A 5 39.98 1.62 19.33
C LYS A 5 39.97 2.36 18.00
N MET A 6 39.21 3.46 17.97
CA MET A 6 39.33 4.64 17.09
C MET A 6 39.11 4.48 15.58
N LEU A 7 38.25 5.33 15.02
CA LEU A 7 38.69 6.55 14.33
C LEU A 7 37.54 7.55 14.15
N LYS A 8 37.83 8.81 14.47
CA LYS A 8 36.99 10.01 14.24
C LYS A 8 37.21 10.51 12.81
N SER A 9 36.14 10.94 12.14
CA SER A 9 36.17 11.85 10.98
C SER A 9 34.93 12.74 11.11
N SER A 10 35.02 14.01 11.54
CA SER A 10 35.45 15.21 10.79
C SER A 10 34.52 15.55 9.62
N ALA A 11 33.58 16.46 9.94
CA ALA A 11 32.96 17.54 9.15
C ALA A 11 32.82 17.40 7.64
N TRP A 12 31.67 17.84 7.10
CA TRP A 12 31.60 18.82 6.01
C TRP A 12 30.30 19.61 6.06
N ALA A 13 30.45 20.93 5.99
CA ALA A 13 29.37 21.91 5.87
C ALA A 13 28.81 21.90 4.45
N SER A 14 27.48 21.98 4.32
CA SER A 14 26.82 22.22 3.03
C SER A 14 25.97 23.48 3.16
N LEU A 15 26.48 24.58 2.56
CA LEU A 15 25.71 25.75 2.17
C LEU A 15 25.01 25.44 0.84
N LEU A 16 23.71 25.74 0.73
CA LEU A 16 23.04 25.95 -0.55
C LEU A 16 22.06 27.16 -0.47
N PRO A 17 21.79 27.83 -1.61
CA PRO A 17 21.48 29.26 -1.63
C PRO A 17 19.99 29.61 -1.84
N ALA A 18 19.77 30.91 -1.65
CA ALA A 18 18.59 31.75 -1.77
C ALA A 18 17.58 31.46 -2.91
N LEU A 19 16.30 31.59 -2.54
CA LEU A 19 15.13 31.70 -3.42
C LEU A 19 15.23 32.92 -4.37
N GLY A 20 14.93 32.69 -5.65
CA GLY A 20 14.63 33.72 -6.63
C GLY A 20 13.13 34.02 -6.68
N ALA A 21 12.77 35.29 -6.48
CA ALA A 21 11.44 35.81 -6.72
C ALA A 21 11.29 36.24 -8.18
N ILE A 22 10.18 35.87 -8.82
CA ILE A 22 9.77 36.40 -10.13
C ILE A 22 8.55 37.28 -9.89
N ALA A 23 8.68 38.57 -10.23
CA ALA A 23 7.60 39.52 -10.38
C ALA A 23 7.80 40.28 -11.70
N LEU A 24 6.74 40.96 -12.14
CA LEU A 24 6.54 41.75 -13.38
C LEU A 24 5.79 40.94 -14.47
N GLY A 25 4.70 41.41 -15.06
CA GLY A 25 4.05 42.72 -14.98
C GLY A 25 2.70 42.71 -15.72
N GLY A 26 1.97 43.84 -15.63
CA GLY A 26 0.73 44.13 -16.36
C GLY A 26 0.94 44.19 -17.88
N CYS A 27 -0.03 44.49 -18.73
CA CYS A 27 -1.24 45.30 -18.61
C CYS A 27 -2.26 44.87 -19.67
N SER A 28 -3.43 45.50 -19.59
CA SER A 28 -4.25 45.99 -20.72
C SER A 28 -5.62 45.35 -20.90
N ILE A 29 -6.56 45.99 -20.22
CA ILE A 29 -7.96 46.20 -20.62
C ILE A 29 -8.05 46.79 -22.03
N SER A 30 -8.91 46.20 -22.85
CA SER A 30 -9.57 46.87 -23.99
C SER A 30 -10.95 46.25 -24.16
N SER A 31 -11.94 47.10 -24.37
CA SER A 31 -13.35 46.77 -24.37
C SER A 31 -14.03 47.22 -25.67
N VAL A 32 -15.05 46.42 -26.05
CA VAL A 32 -16.24 46.71 -26.91
C VAL A 32 -15.97 46.74 -28.45
N PRO A 33 -16.88 46.32 -29.37
CA PRO A 33 -18.33 46.06 -29.27
C PRO A 33 -18.90 44.73 -29.79
N ASP A 34 -20.15 44.54 -29.37
CA ASP A 34 -21.28 43.74 -29.84
C ASP A 34 -21.36 43.51 -31.37
N SER A 35 -21.53 42.25 -31.78
CA SER A 35 -22.13 41.89 -33.07
C SER A 35 -22.71 40.48 -32.99
N ALA A 36 -24.04 40.42 -33.04
CA ALA A 36 -24.84 39.22 -33.12
C ALA A 36 -24.49 38.42 -34.39
N ALA A 37 -24.05 37.18 -34.18
CA ALA A 37 -24.17 36.09 -35.13
C ALA A 37 -24.40 34.81 -34.34
N GLU A 38 -25.64 34.30 -34.38
CA GLU A 38 -25.97 32.94 -33.94
C GLU A 38 -25.13 31.94 -34.72
N LEU A 39 -24.12 31.37 -34.04
CA LEU A 39 -23.43 30.18 -34.48
C LEU A 39 -24.07 28.99 -33.77
N PRO A 40 -24.27 27.85 -34.46
CA PRO A 40 -24.82 26.65 -33.82
C PRO A 40 -23.90 26.24 -32.67
N VAL A 41 -24.45 26.23 -31.46
CA VAL A 41 -23.77 25.75 -30.26
C VAL A 41 -23.47 24.27 -30.45
N SER A 42 -22.25 23.95 -30.87
CA SER A 42 -21.70 22.62 -30.70
C SER A 42 -21.70 22.33 -29.20
N GLN A 43 -22.56 21.41 -28.77
CA GLN A 43 -22.48 20.84 -27.44
C GLN A 43 -21.04 20.38 -27.21
N PRO A 44 -20.42 20.74 -26.07
CA PRO A 44 -19.20 20.07 -25.64
C PRO A 44 -19.49 18.57 -25.63
N PRO A 45 -18.59 17.71 -26.13
CA PRO A 45 -18.73 16.29 -25.91
C PRO A 45 -18.95 16.07 -24.42
N ALA A 46 -19.95 15.27 -24.08
CA ALA A 46 -20.19 14.83 -22.72
C ALA A 46 -18.84 14.41 -22.11
N PRO A 47 -18.54 14.75 -20.84
CA PRO A 47 -17.34 14.27 -20.21
C PRO A 47 -17.36 12.75 -20.35
N THR A 48 -16.45 12.23 -21.17
CA THR A 48 -16.10 10.82 -21.19
C THR A 48 -15.91 10.46 -19.73
N VAL A 49 -16.78 9.60 -19.20
CA VAL A 49 -16.58 8.99 -17.90
C VAL A 49 -15.17 8.41 -17.99
N GLY A 50 -14.23 9.09 -17.35
CA GLY A 50 -12.86 8.63 -17.27
C GLY A 50 -12.97 7.23 -16.71
N GLN A 51 -12.65 6.24 -17.55
CA GLN A 51 -12.30 4.93 -17.01
C GLN A 51 -11.30 5.23 -15.92
N ALA A 52 -11.65 4.87 -14.68
CA ALA A 52 -10.67 4.79 -13.63
C ALA A 52 -9.56 3.91 -14.23
N ILE A 53 -8.43 4.53 -14.54
CA ILE A 53 -7.23 3.81 -14.91
C ILE A 53 -6.91 3.06 -13.63
N ALA A 54 -7.36 1.81 -13.53
CA ALA A 54 -6.85 0.91 -12.53
C ALA A 54 -5.33 0.99 -12.71
N PRO A 55 -4.56 1.33 -11.66
CA PRO A 55 -3.11 1.36 -11.78
C PRO A 55 -2.70 0.04 -12.43
N GLU A 56 -1.92 0.10 -13.51
CA GLU A 56 -1.31 -1.07 -14.13
C GLU A 56 -0.82 -1.95 -12.99
N SER A 57 -1.52 -3.08 -12.81
CA SER A 57 -1.45 -3.86 -11.58
C SER A 57 0.01 -4.17 -11.36
N ALA A 58 0.61 -3.60 -10.31
CA ALA A 58 2.04 -3.67 -9.99
C ALA A 58 2.64 -4.97 -10.57
N GLU A 59 3.38 -4.88 -11.69
CA GLU A 59 3.43 -5.93 -12.73
C GLU A 59 3.60 -7.36 -12.20
N ILE A 60 2.48 -8.03 -11.86
CA ILE A 60 2.48 -9.45 -11.49
C ILE A 60 2.78 -10.23 -12.76
N SER A 61 3.83 -11.06 -12.72
CA SER A 61 4.29 -11.81 -13.89
C SER A 61 3.21 -12.77 -14.40
N VAL A 62 3.27 -13.11 -15.69
CA VAL A 62 2.34 -14.08 -16.31
C VAL A 62 2.42 -15.44 -15.61
N ALA A 63 3.60 -15.84 -15.15
CA ALA A 63 3.81 -17.10 -14.43
C ALA A 63 3.13 -17.06 -13.05
N ASP A 64 3.27 -15.98 -12.30
CA ASP A 64 2.66 -15.82 -10.97
C ASP A 64 1.14 -15.77 -11.07
N ARG A 65 0.61 -15.04 -12.06
CA ARG A 65 -0.82 -15.05 -12.37
C ARG A 65 -1.34 -16.45 -12.67
N ALA A 66 -0.62 -17.20 -13.49
CA ALA A 66 -0.98 -18.58 -13.81
C ALA A 66 -0.95 -19.49 -12.56
N ALA A 67 0.02 -19.30 -11.67
CA ALA A 67 0.09 -20.04 -10.41
C ALA A 67 -1.06 -19.69 -9.46
N ILE A 68 -1.39 -18.41 -9.29
CA ILE A 68 -2.52 -17.95 -8.46
C ILE A 68 -3.84 -18.48 -9.01
N ARG A 69 -4.04 -18.50 -10.35
CA ARG A 69 -5.23 -19.10 -10.97
C ARG A 69 -5.43 -20.57 -10.59
N GLN A 70 -4.36 -21.34 -10.38
CA GLN A 70 -4.46 -22.75 -10.00
C GLN A 70 -5.05 -22.94 -8.61
N LEU A 71 -4.97 -21.94 -7.74
CA LEU A 71 -5.60 -21.95 -6.42
C LEU A 71 -7.13 -21.80 -6.49
N GLY A 72 -7.67 -21.35 -7.63
CA GLY A 72 -9.11 -21.15 -7.82
C GLY A 72 -9.67 -19.97 -7.04
N VAL A 73 -8.82 -19.03 -6.59
CA VAL A 73 -9.22 -17.86 -5.82
C VAL A 73 -8.91 -16.56 -6.56
N PRO A 74 -9.65 -15.47 -6.29
CA PRO A 74 -9.37 -14.20 -6.92
C PRO A 74 -8.03 -13.60 -6.50
N LEU A 75 -7.41 -12.94 -7.48
CA LEU A 75 -6.29 -12.05 -7.22
C LEU A 75 -6.82 -10.73 -6.67
N VAL A 76 -6.34 -10.36 -5.48
CA VAL A 76 -6.71 -9.13 -4.80
C VAL A 76 -5.47 -8.25 -4.69
N VAL A 77 -5.60 -7.01 -5.15
CA VAL A 77 -4.52 -6.02 -5.15
C VAL A 77 -5.02 -4.69 -4.56
N PRO A 78 -4.15 -3.94 -3.89
CA PRO A 78 -4.48 -2.58 -3.49
C PRO A 78 -4.56 -1.63 -4.69
N THR A 79 -5.44 -0.64 -4.61
CA THR A 79 -5.64 0.36 -5.67
C THR A 79 -5.21 1.77 -5.24
N ASP A 80 -5.10 2.01 -3.93
CA ASP A 80 -4.48 3.21 -3.36
C ASP A 80 -3.12 2.81 -2.79
N LEU A 81 -2.06 3.20 -3.48
CA LEU A 81 -0.68 2.88 -3.12
C LEU A 81 0.12 4.16 -2.93
N PRO A 82 1.06 4.20 -1.97
CA PRO A 82 2.05 5.26 -1.90
C PRO A 82 2.77 5.45 -3.25
N PRO A 83 3.19 6.68 -3.60
CA PRO A 83 4.00 6.91 -4.78
C PRO A 83 5.24 6.01 -4.80
N GLU A 84 5.65 5.59 -6.00
CA GLU A 84 6.83 4.72 -6.19
C GLU A 84 6.70 3.34 -5.52
N THR A 85 5.49 2.92 -5.14
CA THR A 85 5.25 1.53 -4.74
C THR A 85 5.38 0.61 -5.94
N TYR A 86 6.11 -0.49 -5.75
CA TYR A 86 6.18 -1.58 -6.71
C TYR A 86 6.01 -2.93 -6.00
N LEU A 87 5.56 -3.91 -6.77
CA LEU A 87 5.51 -5.30 -6.32
C LEU A 87 6.92 -5.88 -6.40
N SER A 88 7.48 -6.27 -5.27
CA SER A 88 8.84 -6.79 -5.19
C SER A 88 8.91 -8.31 -5.33
N ASP A 89 7.87 -9.04 -4.93
CA ASP A 89 7.84 -10.49 -5.00
C ASP A 89 6.41 -11.04 -4.93
N VAL A 90 6.22 -12.25 -5.46
CA VAL A 90 4.99 -13.02 -5.35
C VAL A 90 5.32 -14.43 -4.88
N VAL A 91 4.67 -14.86 -3.82
CA VAL A 91 4.83 -16.20 -3.28
C VAL A 91 3.49 -16.91 -3.35
N VAL A 92 3.49 -18.12 -3.91
CA VAL A 92 2.32 -19.00 -3.96
C VAL A 92 2.66 -20.25 -3.17
N GLU A 93 1.85 -20.54 -2.15
CA GLU A 93 2.08 -21.63 -1.21
C GLU A 93 0.90 -22.59 -1.19
N SER A 94 1.21 -23.87 -1.06
CA SER A 94 0.23 -24.94 -0.88
C SER A 94 0.85 -25.98 0.02
N ALA A 95 0.40 -26.05 1.26
CA ALA A 95 0.88 -27.01 2.25
C ALA A 95 -0.31 -27.85 2.78
N PRO A 96 -0.17 -29.19 2.87
CA PRO A 96 -1.25 -30.06 3.34
C PRO A 96 -1.82 -29.67 4.71
N ASP A 97 -0.97 -29.14 5.59
CA ASP A 97 -1.32 -28.84 6.99
C ASP A 97 -1.72 -27.36 7.22
N PHE A 98 -1.38 -26.46 6.29
CA PHE A 98 -1.56 -25.00 6.46
C PHE A 98 -2.49 -24.37 5.42
N GLY A 99 -2.98 -25.18 4.47
CA GLY A 99 -3.84 -24.72 3.40
C GLY A 99 -3.06 -24.16 2.22
N GLN A 100 -3.76 -23.44 1.36
CA GLN A 100 -3.22 -22.78 0.19
C GLN A 100 -3.34 -21.27 0.34
N GLY A 101 -2.35 -20.56 -0.20
CA GLY A 101 -2.22 -19.13 -0.02
C GLY A 101 -1.37 -18.50 -1.12
N TYR A 102 -1.46 -17.19 -1.19
CA TYR A 102 -0.45 -16.40 -1.89
C TYR A 102 -0.17 -15.12 -1.13
N THR A 103 1.03 -14.59 -1.31
CA THR A 103 1.49 -13.35 -0.71
C THR A 103 2.10 -12.46 -1.77
N LEU A 104 1.59 -11.24 -1.87
CA LEU A 104 2.10 -10.18 -2.71
C LEU A 104 2.94 -9.23 -1.84
N TYR A 105 4.24 -9.15 -2.09
CA TYR A 105 5.14 -8.27 -1.35
C TYR A 105 5.29 -6.94 -2.08
N TYR A 106 4.98 -5.85 -1.38
CA TYR A 106 5.09 -4.50 -1.91
C TYR A 106 6.20 -3.75 -1.19
N ARG A 107 6.88 -2.89 -1.95
CA ARG A 107 7.96 -2.04 -1.47
C ARG A 107 7.81 -0.65 -2.05
N TYR A 108 8.01 0.37 -1.22
CA TYR A 108 8.07 1.76 -1.67
C TYR A 108 9.17 2.51 -0.92
N PHE A 109 9.66 3.59 -1.50
CA PHE A 109 10.73 4.38 -0.91
C PHE A 109 10.18 5.69 -0.35
N LEU A 110 10.54 6.01 0.88
CA LEU A 110 10.28 7.31 1.48
C LEU A 110 11.58 8.12 1.49
N PRO A 111 11.74 9.12 0.60
CA PRO A 111 12.98 9.88 0.48
C PRO A 111 13.45 10.51 1.79
N GLU A 112 12.51 10.92 2.63
CA GLU A 112 12.76 11.56 3.92
C GLU A 112 13.44 10.62 4.93
N MET A 113 13.17 9.32 4.84
CA MET A 113 13.69 8.31 5.76
C MET A 113 14.93 7.60 5.21
N ALA A 114 15.25 7.79 3.92
CA ALA A 114 16.33 7.10 3.20
C ALA A 114 16.28 5.56 3.32
N THR A 115 15.08 5.02 3.51
CA THR A 115 14.80 3.60 3.72
C THR A 115 13.57 3.21 2.93
N ALA A 116 13.52 1.97 2.47
CA ALA A 116 12.30 1.44 1.91
C ALA A 116 11.31 1.03 3.01
N THR A 117 10.03 1.14 2.73
CA THR A 117 8.94 0.60 3.53
C THR A 117 8.32 -0.58 2.81
N CYS A 118 8.01 -1.65 3.54
CA CYS A 118 7.45 -2.87 2.97
C CYS A 118 6.17 -3.29 3.68
N PHE A 119 5.26 -3.87 2.91
CA PHE A 119 4.05 -4.51 3.41
C PHE A 119 3.69 -5.66 2.47
N GLN A 120 2.79 -6.52 2.90
CA GLN A 120 2.28 -7.61 2.09
C GLN A 120 0.76 -7.64 2.09
N VAL A 121 0.20 -8.10 0.99
CA VAL A 121 -1.20 -8.53 0.90
C VAL A 121 -1.20 -10.02 0.72
N GLU A 122 -1.87 -10.73 1.62
CA GLU A 122 -1.90 -12.18 1.63
C GLU A 122 -3.33 -12.71 1.53
N TYR A 123 -3.45 -13.85 0.88
CA TYR A 123 -4.61 -14.72 0.90
C TYR A 123 -4.23 -16.01 1.61
N ALA A 124 -5.13 -16.51 2.47
CA ALA A 124 -5.04 -17.84 3.05
C ALA A 124 -6.44 -18.44 3.19
N ASP A 125 -6.58 -19.76 3.10
CA ASP A 125 -7.81 -20.50 3.42
C ASP A 125 -7.78 -21.22 4.77
N GLY A 126 -6.76 -20.96 5.58
CA GLY A 126 -6.58 -21.50 6.93
C GLY A 126 -5.77 -20.57 7.82
N GLY A 127 -5.70 -20.90 9.11
CA GLY A 127 -4.86 -20.14 10.06
C GLY A 127 -5.47 -18.81 10.54
N PHE A 128 -6.79 -18.65 10.47
CA PHE A 128 -7.47 -17.46 11.00
C PHE A 128 -7.45 -17.41 12.53
N GLY A 129 -7.09 -16.25 13.08
CA GLY A 129 -7.09 -15.97 14.52
C GLY A 129 -5.68 -15.88 15.12
N GLY A 130 -5.64 -15.82 16.45
CA GLY A 130 -4.44 -15.54 17.21
C GLY A 130 -4.62 -14.32 18.11
N PRO A 131 -3.60 -13.97 18.91
CA PRO A 131 -3.62 -12.71 19.64
C PRO A 131 -3.73 -11.54 18.65
N VAL A 132 -4.18 -10.38 19.13
CA VAL A 132 -4.08 -9.11 18.41
C VAL A 132 -3.27 -8.11 19.23
N PRO A 133 -2.52 -7.20 18.58
CA PRO A 133 -1.86 -6.10 19.26
C PRO A 133 -2.84 -5.22 20.06
N PRO A 134 -2.35 -4.48 21.07
CA PRO A 134 -3.21 -3.69 21.96
C PRO A 134 -3.84 -2.48 21.28
N ASN A 135 -3.22 -1.95 20.22
CA ASN A 135 -3.75 -0.81 19.50
C ASN A 135 -4.58 -1.27 18.31
N SER A 136 -5.70 -0.60 18.09
CA SER A 136 -6.57 -0.88 16.95
C SER A 136 -7.34 0.35 16.49
N GLN A 137 -7.75 0.35 15.23
CA GLN A 137 -8.65 1.33 14.66
C GLN A 137 -9.58 0.67 13.64
N PRO A 138 -10.85 1.10 13.54
CA PRO A 138 -11.75 0.62 12.49
C PRO A 138 -11.23 1.08 11.12
N ILE A 139 -11.43 0.24 10.11
CA ILE A 139 -11.14 0.58 8.72
C ILE A 139 -12.42 0.58 7.89
N THR A 140 -12.40 1.30 6.77
CA THR A 140 -13.49 1.19 5.79
C THR A 140 -13.37 -0.16 5.11
N ALA A 141 -14.46 -0.95 5.14
CA ALA A 141 -14.48 -2.24 4.45
C ALA A 141 -14.20 -2.02 2.94
N PRO A 142 -13.24 -2.74 2.34
CA PRO A 142 -13.03 -2.66 0.90
C PRO A 142 -14.26 -3.19 0.16
N ALA A 143 -14.47 -2.74 -1.08
CA ALA A 143 -15.67 -3.08 -1.86
C ALA A 143 -15.87 -4.59 -2.09
N ILE A 144 -14.78 -5.37 -2.01
CA ILE A 144 -14.79 -6.84 -2.15
C ILE A 144 -15.26 -7.56 -0.89
N ALA A 145 -15.31 -6.88 0.26
CA ALA A 145 -15.55 -7.50 1.54
C ALA A 145 -17.01 -7.95 1.73
N GLN A 146 -17.22 -8.89 2.66
CA GLN A 146 -18.55 -9.32 3.04
C GLN A 146 -19.38 -8.14 3.60
N PRO A 147 -20.58 -7.89 3.05
CA PRO A 147 -21.42 -6.79 3.52
C PRO A 147 -21.81 -6.93 4.99
N GLY A 148 -21.79 -5.82 5.73
CA GLY A 148 -22.23 -5.75 7.12
C GLY A 148 -21.21 -6.23 8.15
N GLN A 149 -20.01 -6.64 7.74
CA GLN A 149 -18.89 -6.91 8.64
C GLN A 149 -18.16 -5.61 9.00
N ASN A 150 -17.66 -5.55 10.23
CA ASN A 150 -16.74 -4.52 10.66
C ASN A 150 -15.33 -5.08 10.62
N TYR A 151 -14.40 -4.31 10.06
CA TYR A 151 -12.99 -4.66 10.00
C TYR A 151 -12.17 -3.63 10.75
N SER A 152 -11.07 -4.09 11.33
CA SER A 152 -10.12 -3.28 12.07
C SER A 152 -8.71 -3.48 11.54
N LEU A 153 -7.87 -2.49 11.80
CA LEU A 153 -6.43 -2.59 11.72
C LEU A 153 -5.87 -2.65 13.14
N TYR A 154 -4.86 -3.48 13.36
CA TYR A 154 -4.17 -3.65 14.63
C TYR A 154 -2.70 -3.33 14.49
N TRP A 155 -2.07 -2.79 15.54
CA TRP A 155 -0.62 -2.57 15.55
C TRP A 155 0.03 -2.64 16.93
N ALA A 156 1.27 -3.13 16.93
CA ALA A 156 2.17 -3.04 18.06
C ALA A 156 2.86 -1.68 18.07
N GLY A 157 3.07 -1.08 19.25
CA GLY A 157 3.84 0.16 19.36
C GLY A 157 5.34 -0.06 19.23
N ASP A 158 6.09 1.05 19.18
CA ASP A 158 7.57 1.05 19.14
C ASP A 158 8.19 0.34 20.35
N ASP A 159 7.54 0.43 21.51
CA ASP A 159 7.99 -0.16 22.78
C ASP A 159 7.62 -1.66 22.93
N SER A 160 7.13 -2.30 21.86
CA SER A 160 6.68 -3.70 21.89
C SER A 160 7.83 -4.67 21.60
N PRO A 161 8.79 -4.79 22.54
CA PRO A 161 9.19 -6.10 22.97
C PRO A 161 9.18 -6.13 24.50
N ASN A 162 8.01 -5.95 25.10
CA ASN A 162 7.81 -6.62 26.39
C ASN A 162 8.03 -8.11 26.10
N GLU A 163 8.85 -8.81 26.89
CA GLU A 163 9.27 -10.19 26.63
C GLU A 163 8.09 -11.17 26.42
N ASP A 164 6.88 -10.76 26.83
CA ASP A 164 5.62 -11.50 26.69
C ASP A 164 4.79 -11.15 25.43
N SER A 165 5.20 -10.16 24.62
CA SER A 165 4.50 -9.79 23.39
C SER A 165 4.80 -10.78 22.27
N PRO A 166 3.79 -11.43 21.67
CA PRO A 166 4.00 -12.30 20.51
C PRO A 166 4.23 -11.50 19.21
N PHE A 167 4.21 -10.17 19.26
CA PHE A 167 4.40 -9.28 18.11
C PHE A 167 5.74 -8.59 18.16
N LEU A 168 6.36 -8.47 16.98
CA LEU A 168 7.50 -7.58 16.79
C LEU A 168 7.05 -6.13 16.97
N ALA A 169 7.98 -5.27 17.41
CA ALA A 169 7.75 -3.84 17.46
C ALA A 169 7.29 -3.33 16.08
N ASN A 170 6.26 -2.49 16.08
CA ASN A 170 5.66 -1.90 14.87
C ASN A 170 5.06 -2.89 13.88
N ALA A 171 4.75 -4.12 14.32
CA ALA A 171 3.87 -5.00 13.55
C ALA A 171 2.52 -4.32 13.31
N VAL A 172 2.03 -4.36 12.08
CA VAL A 172 0.72 -3.84 11.65
C VAL A 172 0.01 -4.92 10.84
N PHE A 173 -1.26 -5.16 11.09
CA PHE A 173 -2.08 -6.02 10.23
C PHE A 173 -3.57 -5.72 10.32
N SER A 174 -4.31 -6.03 9.26
CA SER A 174 -5.77 -5.93 9.26
C SER A 174 -6.44 -7.20 9.78
N ASP A 175 -7.73 -7.11 10.10
CA ASP A 175 -8.59 -8.29 10.08
C ASP A 175 -8.49 -9.03 8.73
N TRP A 176 -8.87 -10.30 8.77
CA TRP A 176 -9.07 -11.09 7.57
C TRP A 176 -10.34 -10.61 6.86
N ILE A 177 -10.15 -10.05 5.68
CA ILE A 177 -11.20 -9.59 4.78
C ILE A 177 -11.79 -10.80 4.07
N GLU A 178 -12.94 -11.27 4.57
CA GLU A 178 -13.72 -12.32 3.93
C GLU A 178 -14.42 -11.79 2.67
N VAL A 179 -14.29 -12.52 1.56
CA VAL A 179 -14.92 -12.19 0.28
C VAL A 179 -16.04 -13.21 -0.01
N PRO A 180 -17.27 -12.77 -0.34
CA PRO A 180 -18.37 -13.69 -0.60
C PRO A 180 -18.04 -14.74 -1.67
N GLY A 181 -18.17 -16.02 -1.31
CA GLY A 181 -17.95 -17.15 -2.22
C GLY A 181 -16.50 -17.57 -2.40
N VAL A 182 -15.55 -16.93 -1.71
CA VAL A 182 -14.13 -17.33 -1.69
C VAL A 182 -13.87 -18.10 -0.40
N PRO A 183 -13.26 -19.30 -0.45
CA PRO A 183 -12.81 -19.97 0.77
C PRO A 183 -11.67 -19.15 1.39
N GLY A 184 -11.84 -18.68 2.62
CA GLY A 184 -10.78 -17.97 3.34
C GLY A 184 -10.89 -16.44 3.32
N GLY A 185 -9.75 -15.77 3.42
CA GLY A 185 -9.72 -14.32 3.57
C GLY A 185 -8.41 -13.67 3.12
N TYR A 186 -8.46 -12.35 3.00
CA TYR A 186 -7.34 -11.51 2.61
C TYR A 186 -6.89 -10.64 3.77
N ARG A 187 -5.59 -10.35 3.88
CA ARG A 187 -5.08 -9.48 4.93
C ARG A 187 -3.93 -8.65 4.42
N LEU A 188 -3.82 -7.41 4.90
CA LEU A 188 -2.57 -6.67 4.83
C LEU A 188 -1.77 -6.90 6.09
N SER A 189 -0.46 -7.10 5.95
CA SER A 189 0.44 -7.11 7.10
C SER A 189 1.79 -6.46 6.79
N SER A 190 2.45 -6.03 7.85
CA SER A 190 3.80 -5.46 7.86
C SER A 190 4.42 -5.77 9.22
N GLY A 191 5.69 -6.13 9.28
CA GLY A 191 6.34 -6.42 10.56
C GLY A 191 5.93 -7.74 11.22
N LEU A 192 5.18 -8.62 10.53
CA LEU A 192 4.81 -9.95 11.03
C LEU A 192 5.73 -11.07 10.57
N ILE A 193 6.54 -10.85 9.52
CA ILE A 193 7.39 -11.89 8.94
C ILE A 193 8.85 -11.42 8.95
N GLU A 194 9.70 -12.16 9.64
CA GLU A 194 11.15 -12.08 9.43
C GLU A 194 11.51 -12.90 8.20
N SER A 195 11.45 -12.30 7.02
CA SER A 195 11.96 -12.91 5.78
C SER A 195 13.04 -12.07 5.15
N GLU A 196 13.92 -12.71 4.36
CA GLU A 196 14.92 -11.98 3.55
C GLU A 196 14.27 -11.00 2.56
N ARG A 197 12.99 -11.21 2.22
CA ARG A 197 12.21 -10.36 1.29
C ARG A 197 11.86 -8.99 1.88
N VAL A 198 11.77 -8.90 3.20
CA VAL A 198 11.48 -7.65 3.93
C VAL A 198 12.64 -7.22 4.84
N ARG A 199 13.76 -7.94 4.80
CA ARG A 199 14.98 -7.59 5.53
C ARG A 199 15.52 -6.27 4.98
N ALA A 200 15.67 -5.28 5.86
CA ALA A 200 16.01 -3.88 5.54
C ALA A 200 14.86 -3.00 5.00
N CYS A 201 13.61 -3.34 5.34
CA CYS A 201 12.49 -2.41 5.21
C CYS A 201 12.06 -1.84 6.56
N ASN A 202 11.60 -0.60 6.54
CA ASN A 202 10.72 -0.06 7.55
C ASN A 202 9.31 -0.63 7.39
N TRP A 203 8.53 -0.46 8.45
CA TRP A 203 7.14 -0.87 8.53
C TRP A 203 6.23 0.25 8.04
N ILE A 204 5.11 -0.13 7.45
CA ILE A 204 4.07 0.83 7.11
C ILE A 204 3.42 1.41 8.37
N ASP A 205 3.09 2.71 8.35
CA ASP A 205 2.34 3.33 9.43
C ASP A 205 0.86 2.88 9.42
N PRO A 206 0.15 2.90 10.57
CA PRO A 206 -1.23 2.46 10.65
C PRO A 206 -2.20 3.19 9.70
N ASP A 207 -2.00 4.49 9.44
CA ASP A 207 -2.91 5.25 8.58
C ASP A 207 -2.75 4.87 7.11
N SER A 208 -1.51 4.71 6.64
CA SER A 208 -1.24 4.20 5.31
C SER A 208 -1.73 2.76 5.15
N ALA A 209 -1.54 1.89 6.14
CA ALA A 209 -2.08 0.54 6.12
C ALA A 209 -3.61 0.52 6.01
N ALA A 210 -4.31 1.36 6.79
CA ALA A 210 -5.75 1.47 6.72
C ALA A 210 -6.24 1.91 5.32
N ARG A 211 -5.60 2.92 4.71
CA ARG A 211 -5.93 3.35 3.33
C ARG A 211 -5.74 2.22 2.32
N ILE A 212 -4.60 1.52 2.38
CA ILE A 212 -4.28 0.44 1.45
C ILE A 212 -5.29 -0.71 1.58
N VAL A 213 -5.60 -1.16 2.81
CA VAL A 213 -6.58 -2.25 3.02
C VAL A 213 -7.97 -1.85 2.54
N SER A 214 -8.40 -0.62 2.82
CA SER A 214 -9.69 -0.12 2.35
C SER A 214 -9.76 0.01 0.82
N SER A 215 -8.62 0.03 0.13
CA SER A 215 -8.52 0.10 -1.33
C SER A 215 -8.43 -1.25 -2.04
N LEU A 216 -8.45 -2.36 -1.29
CA LEU A 216 -8.33 -3.69 -1.89
C LEU A 216 -9.43 -3.93 -2.92
N SER A 217 -9.01 -4.37 -4.11
CA SER A 217 -9.88 -4.66 -5.24
C SER A 217 -9.53 -6.00 -5.84
N GLN A 218 -10.55 -6.67 -6.33
CA GLN A 218 -10.40 -7.91 -7.10
C GLN A 218 -10.04 -7.54 -8.53
N VAL A 219 -9.00 -8.19 -9.05
CA VAL A 219 -8.66 -8.18 -10.47
C VAL A 219 -8.83 -9.58 -11.01
N GLU A 220 -9.05 -9.71 -12.33
CA GLU A 220 -8.93 -11.01 -12.96
C GLU A 220 -7.51 -11.54 -12.71
N PRO A 221 -7.37 -12.73 -12.10
CA PRO A 221 -6.06 -13.33 -11.90
C PRO A 221 -5.37 -13.50 -13.25
#